data_AF-A0A8T4W1W6-F1
#
_entry.id   AF-A0A8T4W1W6-F1
#
_cell.length_a   1.000
_cell.length_b   1.000
_cell.length_c   1.000
_cell.angle_alpha   90.00
_cell.angle_beta   90.00
_cell.angle_gamma   90.00
#
_symmetry.space_group_name_H-M   'P 1'
#
loop_
_entity.id
_entity.type
_entity.pdbx_description
1 polymer ?
#
loop_
_entity_poly.entity_id
_entity_poly.type
_entity_poly.pdbx_seq_one_letter_code
_entity_poly.pdbx_strand_id
1 'polypeptide(L)' 'MKTCQGCSTQNPDEAKFCMECGRPMPQEKSCGEESWDESAGGP' A
#
# COMPACT_ATOMS: atom_id res chain seq x y z
N MET A 1 12.62 -5.86 0.16
CA MET A 1 12.80 -4.56 0.83
C MET A 1 12.19 -3.50 -0.06
N LYS A 2 11.44 -2.55 0.50
CA LYS A 2 10.72 -1.52 -0.26
C LYS A 2 11.38 -0.16 -0.09
N THR A 3 11.52 0.57 -1.19
CA THR A 3 12.04 1.93 -1.18
C THR A 3 10.90 2.92 -0.99
N CYS A 4 11.04 3.84 -0.05
CA CYS A 4 10.07 4.90 0.16
C CYS A 4 10.04 5.85 -1.04
N GLN A 5 8.87 6.07 -1.65
CA GLN A 5 8.74 6.96 -2.80
C GLN A 5 8.84 8.46 -2.44
N GLY A 6 8.83 8.80 -1.15
CA GLY A 6 8.94 10.21 -0.71
C GLY A 6 10.35 10.65 -0.32
N CYS A 7 11.18 9.76 0.20
CA CYS A 7 12.53 10.09 0.67
C CYS A 7 13.61 9.10 0.23
N SER A 8 13.27 8.08 -0.57
CA SER A 8 14.17 7.06 -1.09
C SER A 8 14.86 6.16 -0.04
N THR A 9 14.41 6.21 1.21
CA THR A 9 14.89 5.30 2.27
C THR A 9 14.51 3.85 1.98
N GLN A 10 15.44 2.94 2.25
CA GLN A 10 15.21 1.50 2.20
C GLN A 10 14.50 1.04 3.48
N ASN A 11 13.31 0.45 3.33
CA ASN A 11 12.48 -0.03 4.44
C ASN A 11 12.21 -1.55 4.28
N PRO A 12 11.95 -2.28 5.37
CA PRO A 12 11.54 -3.68 5.30
C PRO A 12 10.18 -3.83 4.59
N ASP A 13 9.92 -4.98 3.97
CA ASP A 13 8.70 -5.21 3.17
C ASP A 13 7.40 -5.15 4.01
N GLU A 14 7.52 -5.46 5.30
CA GLU A 14 6.44 -5.43 6.30
C GLU A 14 6.19 -4.02 6.89
N ALA A 15 7.03 -3.03 6.55
CA ALA A 15 6.89 -1.68 7.05
C ALA A 15 5.58 -1.06 6.54
N LYS A 16 4.68 -0.69 7.47
CA LYS A 16 3.45 0.07 7.14
C LYS A 16 3.73 1.56 6.87
N PHE A 17 4.79 2.08 7.48
CA PHE A 17 5.24 3.48 7.36
C PHE A 17 6.76 3.54 7.21
N CYS A 18 7.26 4.55 6.51
CA CYS A 18 8.68 4.78 6.36
C CYS A 18 9.31 5.20 7.70
N MET A 19 10.38 4.53 8.09
CA MET A 19 11.07 4.78 9.37
C MET A 19 11.80 6.12 9.43
N GLU A 20 12.10 6.73 8.28
CA GLU A 20 12.81 8.02 8.21
C GLU A 20 11.85 9.22 8.09
N CYS A 21 10.87 9.15 7.18
CA CYS A 21 9.99 10.30 6.89
C CYS A 21 8.53 10.12 7.36
N GLY A 22 8.14 8.94 7.85
CA GLY A 22 6.79 8.65 8.35
C GLY A 22 5.70 8.44 7.28
N ARG A 23 6.04 8.51 5.99
CA ARG A 23 5.05 8.30 4.90
C ARG A 23 4.53 6.86 4.88
N PRO A 24 3.24 6.64 4.56
CA PRO A 24 2.68 5.30 4.44
C PRO A 24 3.33 4.54 3.28
N MET A 25 3.65 3.27 3.50
CA MET A 25 4.21 2.38 2.50
C MET A 25 3.08 1.61 1.79
N PRO A 26 3.25 1.27 0.50
CA PRO A 26 2.32 0.39 -0.20
C PRO A 26 2.33 -0.99 0.45
N GLN A 27 1.29 -1.24 1.25
CA GLN A 27 1.00 -2.54 1.83
C GLN A 27 0.47 -3.45 0.73
N GLU A 28 1.13 -4.59 0.53
CA GLU A 28 0.63 -5.66 -0.32
C GLU A 28 -0.51 -6.32 0.45
N LYS A 29 -1.72 -5.82 0.24
CA LYS A 29 -2.92 -6.32 0.88
C LYS A 29 -3.13 -7.76 0.40
N SER A 30 -2.86 -8.74 1.26
CA SER A 30 -3.46 -10.06 1.16
C SER A 30 -4.92 -9.93 1.59
N CYS A 31 -5.82 -10.26 0.67
CA CYS A 31 -7.29 -10.24 0.74
C CYS A 31 -7.94 -8.85 0.87
N GLY A 32 -8.49 -8.36 -0.26
CA GLY A 32 -9.53 -7.33 -0.30
C GLY A 32 -9.06 -5.95 -0.76
N GLU A 33 -8.74 -5.79 -2.05
CA GLU A 33 -9.45 -4.74 -2.77
C GLU A 33 -10.68 -5.40 -3.38
N GLU A 34 -11.83 -5.16 -2.75
CA GLU A 34 -13.08 -5.25 -3.46
C GLU A 34 -13.12 -4.06 -4.42
N SER A 35 -12.44 -4.21 -5.56
CA SER A 35 -12.98 -3.67 -6.80
C SER A 35 -13.89 -4.75 -7.35
N TRP A 36 -15.04 -4.94 -6.69
CA TRP A 36 -16.21 -5.33 -7.45
C TRP A 36 -16.43 -4.16 -8.39
N ASP A 37 -15.91 -4.32 -9.60
CA ASP A 37 -16.23 -3.51 -10.76
C ASP A 37 -17.76 -3.42 -10.80
N GLU A 38 -18.30 -2.27 -10.41
CA GLU A 38 -19.73 -2.01 -10.38
C GLU A 38 -20.25 -1.80 -11.82
N SER A 39 -19.85 -2.69 -12.74
CA SER A 39 -20.45 -2.85 -14.07
C SER A 39 -21.48 -4.00 -14.11
N ALA A 40 -21.95 -4.47 -12.96
CA ALA A 40 -23.11 -5.37 -12.87
C ALA A 40 -24.07 -4.89 -11.75
N GLY A 41 -25.01 -4.00 -12.10
CA GLY A 41 -25.73 -3.13 -11.16
C GLY A 41 -26.94 -3.69 -10.38
N GLY A 42 -27.50 -2.80 -9.52
CA GLY A 42 -28.81 -2.88 -8.85
C GLY A 42 -28.77 -2.49 -7.36
N PRO A 43 -29.90 -2.17 -6.69
CA PRO A 43 -31.08 -1.40 -7.13
C PRO A 43 -30.88 0.13 -7.16
#